data_AF-A0A3D0SFT1-F1
#
_entry.id   AF-A0A3D0SFT1-F1
#
_cell.length_a   1.000
_cell.length_b   1.000
_cell.length_c   1.000
_cell.angle_alpha   90.00
_cell.angle_beta   90.00
_cell.angle_gamma   90.00
#
_symmetry.space_group_name_H-M   'P 1'
#
loop_
_entity.id
_entity.type
_entity.pdbx_description
1 polymer ?
#
loop_
_entity_poly.entity_id
_entity_poly.type
_entity_poly.pdbx_seq_one_letter_code
_entity_poly.pdbx_strand_id
1 'polypeptide(L)'
;MQWQVFRQLWPYLLEFKQRVILALLCLVAAKLASIGLPFILKHTVDSLNDDTVKALAVPLSLVFAYGVLRLSNVLLGEVRDTLFGRVTERAMRRLGLQVFEHLHRLDLGFHLSRQTGGLSRDIERGTSGISFLMRFMVFNICPTLLEIALVVGVLLTQYGVSFALIILCSVIAYVWFSMKATDWRTEYVRQVNQADSSTNTRAIDSLLNYETVKYFNNEQYEANLYDSNLAQWETARRKNRLSLFALNGGQAFIIATAMTSMLLLAALEVGEGNMTIGDFV
;
A
#
# COMPACT_ATOMS: atom_id res chain seq x y z
N MET A 1 15.80 -9.78 7.64
CA MET A 1 15.62 -10.24 6.25
C MET A 1 15.10 -9.16 5.28
N GLN A 2 14.26 -8.21 5.72
CA GLN A 2 13.64 -7.18 4.83
C GLN A 2 14.57 -6.02 4.38
N TRP A 3 15.57 -5.63 5.17
CA TRP A 3 16.46 -4.49 4.86
C TRP A 3 17.52 -4.75 3.77
N GLN A 4 17.87 -6.02 3.52
CA GLN A 4 18.85 -6.40 2.50
C GLN A 4 18.29 -6.22 1.08
N VAL A 5 16.99 -6.46 0.88
CA VAL A 5 16.31 -6.22 -0.39
C VAL A 5 16.34 -4.73 -0.74
N PHE A 6 16.12 -3.85 0.25
CA PHE A 6 16.19 -2.40 0.06
C PHE A 6 17.57 -1.95 -0.44
N ARG A 7 18.64 -2.47 0.17
CA ARG A 7 20.02 -2.16 -0.21
C ARG A 7 20.41 -2.72 -1.58
N GLN A 8 19.85 -3.87 -1.96
CA GLN A 8 20.09 -4.49 -3.27
C GLN A 8 19.30 -3.80 -4.40
N LEU A 9 18.13 -3.22 -4.12
CA LEU A 9 17.30 -2.53 -5.13
C LEU A 9 17.68 -1.06 -5.34
N TRP A 10 18.22 -0.40 -4.30
CA TRP A 10 18.70 0.99 -4.34
C TRP A 10 19.62 1.34 -5.54
N PRO A 11 20.65 0.53 -5.89
CA PRO A 11 21.51 0.85 -7.03
C PRO A 11 20.80 0.83 -8.38
N TYR A 12 19.75 0.03 -8.56
CA TYR A 12 18.98 -0.02 -9.82
C TYR A 12 18.11 1.22 -10.04
N LEU A 13 17.67 1.87 -8.96
CA LEU A 13 16.95 3.14 -9.05
C LEU A 13 17.92 4.30 -9.34
N LEU A 14 19.12 4.27 -8.75
CA LEU A 14 20.14 5.31 -8.94
C LEU A 14 20.81 5.30 -10.31
N GLU A 15 20.62 4.26 -11.11
CA GLU A 15 21.16 4.20 -12.47
C GLU A 15 20.58 5.29 -13.39
N PHE A 16 19.40 5.82 -13.08
CA PHE A 16 18.75 6.88 -13.87
C PHE A 16 18.48 8.14 -13.04
N LYS A 17 19.54 8.69 -12.43
CA LYS A 17 19.49 9.88 -11.56
C LYS A 17 18.61 11.00 -12.11
N GLN A 18 18.76 11.37 -13.39
CA GLN A 18 18.00 12.47 -14.00
C GLN A 18 16.49 12.22 -14.04
N ARG A 19 16.05 11.00 -14.36
CA ARG A 19 14.61 10.67 -14.43
C ARG A 19 13.99 10.49 -13.05
N VAL A 20 14.77 9.93 -12.12
CA VAL A 20 14.35 9.82 -10.72
C VAL A 20 14.23 11.20 -10.09
N ILE A 21 15.19 12.11 -10.34
CA ILE A 21 15.11 13.50 -9.88
C ILE A 21 13.88 14.20 -10.49
N LEU A 22 13.64 14.05 -11.80
CA LEU A 22 12.45 14.63 -12.44
C LEU A 22 11.15 14.07 -11.84
N ALA A 23 11.06 12.76 -11.60
CA ALA A 23 9.90 12.12 -11.00
C ALA A 23 9.69 12.58 -9.54
N LEU A 24 10.78 12.74 -8.77
CA LEU A 24 10.73 13.29 -7.41
C LEU A 24 10.29 14.76 -7.41
N LEU A 25 10.76 15.57 -8.36
CA LEU A 25 10.31 16.96 -8.51
C LEU A 25 8.83 17.03 -8.87
N CYS A 26 8.35 16.21 -9.82
CA CYS A 26 6.93 16.12 -10.13
C CYS A 26 6.10 15.64 -8.92
N LEU A 27 6.64 14.71 -8.12
CA LEU A 27 5.99 14.23 -6.90
C LEU A 27 5.86 15.35 -5.87
N VAL A 28 6.93 16.07 -5.59
CA VAL A 28 6.92 17.22 -4.68
C VAL A 28 5.95 18.29 -5.20
N ALA A 29 5.99 18.62 -6.49
CA ALA A 29 5.09 19.60 -7.10
C ALA A 29 3.61 19.19 -7.02
N ALA A 30 3.29 17.92 -7.33
CA ALA A 30 1.93 17.40 -7.19
C ALA A 30 1.46 17.46 -5.73
N LYS A 31 2.31 17.08 -4.78
CA LYS A 31 1.95 17.09 -3.36
C LYS A 31 1.82 18.51 -2.80
N LEU A 32 2.66 19.45 -3.19
CA LEU A 32 2.49 20.87 -2.86
C LEU A 32 1.17 21.41 -3.44
N ALA A 33 0.82 21.05 -4.67
CA ALA A 33 -0.50 21.40 -5.23
C ALA A 33 -1.65 20.76 -4.44
N SER A 34 -1.51 19.49 -4.04
CA SER A 34 -2.52 18.78 -3.25
C SER A 34 -2.71 19.35 -1.84
N ILE A 35 -1.64 19.77 -1.17
CA ILE A 35 -1.69 20.45 0.12
C ILE A 35 -2.20 21.88 -0.05
N GLY A 36 -1.89 22.55 -1.16
CA GLY A 36 -2.38 23.90 -1.48
C GLY A 36 -3.88 23.98 -1.75
N LEU A 37 -4.52 22.87 -2.15
CA LEU A 37 -5.96 22.84 -2.43
C LEU A 37 -6.82 23.23 -1.21
N PRO A 38 -6.61 22.64 -0.01
CA PRO A 38 -7.23 23.10 1.23
C PRO A 38 -7.01 24.59 1.52
N PHE A 39 -5.81 25.13 1.32
CA PHE A 39 -5.55 26.56 1.56
C PHE A 39 -6.37 27.47 0.65
N ILE A 40 -6.60 27.09 -0.60
CA ILE A 40 -7.43 27.86 -1.53
C ILE A 40 -8.90 27.76 -1.13
N LEU A 41 -9.34 26.57 -0.70
CA LEU A 41 -10.67 26.39 -0.15
C LEU A 41 -10.88 27.25 1.11
N LYS A 42 -9.92 27.26 2.04
CA LYS A 42 -9.87 28.13 3.21
C LYS A 42 -10.07 29.60 2.81
N HIS A 43 -9.25 30.13 1.92
CA HIS A 43 -9.35 31.54 1.49
C HIS A 43 -10.70 31.85 0.82
N THR A 44 -11.28 30.88 0.11
CA THR A 44 -12.62 31.03 -0.50
C THR A 44 -13.69 31.18 0.57
N VAL A 45 -13.68 30.30 1.57
CA VAL A 45 -14.65 30.31 2.67
C VAL A 45 -14.49 31.55 3.55
N ASP A 46 -13.25 31.92 3.89
CA ASP A 46 -12.96 33.11 4.70
C ASP A 46 -13.42 34.40 3.97
N SER A 47 -13.23 34.48 2.64
CA SER A 47 -13.68 35.63 1.83
C SER A 47 -15.20 35.72 1.66
N LEU A 48 -15.94 34.63 1.89
CA LEU A 48 -17.41 34.58 1.84
C LEU A 48 -18.06 35.08 3.14
N ASN A 49 -17.32 35.09 4.25
CA ASN A 49 -17.79 35.56 5.57
C ASN A 49 -17.58 37.06 5.80
N ASP A 50 -16.79 37.74 4.97
CA ASP A 50 -16.57 39.19 5.08
C ASP A 50 -17.67 39.96 4.32
N ASP A 51 -18.52 40.69 5.05
CA ASP A 51 -19.71 41.42 4.57
C ASP A 51 -19.41 42.55 3.55
N THR A 52 -18.14 42.73 3.17
CA THR A 52 -17.65 43.90 2.42
C THR A 52 -17.26 43.59 0.96
N VAL A 53 -17.34 42.34 0.49
CA VAL A 53 -16.84 42.01 -0.87
C VAL A 53 -17.95 42.07 -1.92
N LYS A 54 -18.18 43.29 -2.42
CA LYS A 54 -18.71 43.50 -3.77
C LYS A 54 -17.71 42.95 -4.80
N ALA A 55 -17.89 41.70 -5.21
CA ALA A 55 -17.77 41.24 -6.60
C ALA A 55 -17.89 39.72 -6.65
N LEU A 56 -18.93 39.22 -7.33
CA LEU A 56 -19.09 37.82 -7.73
C LEU A 56 -17.82 37.23 -8.42
N ALA A 57 -16.92 38.11 -8.91
CA ALA A 57 -15.65 37.76 -9.53
C ALA A 57 -14.62 37.13 -8.58
N VAL A 58 -14.57 37.51 -7.30
CA VAL A 58 -13.57 36.97 -6.35
C VAL A 58 -13.87 35.50 -6.03
N PRO A 59 -15.10 35.10 -5.61
CA PRO A 59 -15.44 33.70 -5.40
C PRO A 59 -15.33 32.86 -6.68
N LEU A 60 -15.74 33.43 -7.84
CA LEU A 60 -15.65 32.72 -9.13
C LEU A 60 -14.20 32.46 -9.56
N SER A 61 -13.30 33.42 -9.32
CA SER A 61 -11.86 33.25 -9.60
C SER A 61 -11.21 32.19 -8.72
N LEU A 62 -11.63 32.08 -7.45
CA LEU A 62 -11.15 31.07 -6.51
C LEU A 62 -11.67 29.68 -6.84
N VAL A 63 -12.94 29.55 -7.24
CA VAL A 63 -13.51 28.28 -7.74
C VAL A 63 -12.79 27.82 -9.02
N PHE A 64 -12.49 28.75 -9.93
CA PHE A 64 -11.72 28.45 -11.13
C PHE A 64 -10.27 28.04 -10.78
N ALA A 65 -9.61 28.75 -9.85
CA ALA A 65 -8.28 28.40 -9.38
C ALA A 65 -8.25 27.01 -8.73
N TYR A 66 -9.24 26.66 -7.91
CA TYR A 66 -9.42 25.31 -7.36
C TYR A 66 -9.53 24.26 -8.48
N GLY A 67 -10.35 24.52 -9.50
CA GLY A 67 -10.50 23.62 -10.65
C GLY A 67 -9.18 23.39 -11.38
N VAL A 68 -8.43 24.46 -11.66
CA VAL A 68 -7.11 24.41 -12.33
C VAL A 68 -6.07 23.68 -11.48
N LEU A 69 -5.98 23.96 -10.18
CA LEU A 69 -5.05 23.27 -9.28
C LEU A 69 -5.42 21.80 -9.10
N ARG A 70 -6.72 21.47 -9.04
CA ARG A 70 -7.17 20.08 -8.96
C ARG A 70 -6.77 19.31 -10.21
N LEU A 71 -6.99 19.88 -11.39
CA LEU A 71 -6.56 19.29 -12.65
C LEU A 71 -5.04 19.16 -12.71
N SER A 72 -4.31 20.20 -12.28
CA SER A 72 -2.84 20.21 -12.26
C SER A 72 -2.28 19.13 -11.32
N ASN A 73 -2.88 18.95 -10.14
CA ASN A 73 -2.49 17.89 -9.20
C ASN A 73 -2.65 16.49 -9.84
N VAL A 74 -3.77 16.24 -10.52
CA VAL A 74 -4.02 14.98 -11.23
C VAL A 74 -3.00 14.77 -12.36
N LEU A 75 -2.80 15.79 -13.21
CA LEU A 75 -1.87 15.70 -14.34
C LEU A 75 -0.42 15.51 -13.88
N LEU A 76 0.02 16.23 -12.86
CA LEU A 76 1.37 16.07 -12.29
C LEU A 76 1.53 14.68 -11.64
N GLY A 77 0.48 14.16 -11.01
CA GLY A 77 0.43 12.79 -10.51
C GLY A 77 0.61 11.75 -11.62
N GLU A 78 -0.10 11.91 -12.73
CA GLU A 78 -0.02 10.99 -13.88
C GLU A 78 1.34 11.06 -14.58
N VAL A 79 1.91 12.26 -14.73
CA VAL A 79 3.26 12.46 -15.26
C VAL A 79 4.29 11.80 -14.36
N ARG A 80 4.19 12.00 -13.03
CA ARG A 80 5.04 11.34 -12.04
C ARG A 80 4.95 9.81 -12.18
N ASP A 81 3.75 9.26 -12.26
CA ASP A 81 3.54 7.81 -12.33
C ASP A 81 4.07 7.22 -13.64
N THR A 82 3.92 7.95 -14.75
CA THR A 82 4.51 7.59 -16.04
C THR A 82 6.05 7.59 -15.98
N LEU A 83 6.64 8.59 -15.34
CA LEU A 83 8.10 8.70 -15.17
C LEU A 83 8.65 7.56 -14.31
N PHE A 84 8.03 7.28 -13.16
CA PHE A 84 8.40 6.14 -12.32
C PHE A 84 8.14 4.81 -13.02
N GLY A 85 7.08 4.71 -13.83
CA GLY A 85 6.72 3.51 -14.60
C GLY A 85 7.85 3.07 -15.50
N ARG A 86 8.36 3.99 -16.33
CA ARG A 86 9.48 3.69 -17.23
C ARG A 86 10.77 3.31 -16.51
N VAL A 87 11.07 3.94 -15.37
CA VAL A 87 12.25 3.59 -14.56
C VAL A 87 12.09 2.20 -13.97
N THR A 88 10.91 1.90 -13.41
CA THR A 88 10.60 0.61 -12.79
C THR A 88 10.60 -0.52 -13.82
N GLU A 89 9.96 -0.34 -14.97
CA GLU A 89 9.95 -1.32 -16.08
C GLU A 89 11.36 -1.69 -16.53
N ARG A 90 12.23 -0.69 -16.67
CA ARG A 90 13.62 -0.93 -17.07
C ARG A 90 14.42 -1.62 -15.96
N ALA A 91 14.19 -1.27 -14.70
CA ALA A 91 14.82 -1.94 -13.56
C ALA A 91 14.39 -3.41 -13.48
N MET A 92 13.08 -3.69 -13.64
CA MET A 92 12.53 -5.04 -13.72
C MET A 92 13.15 -5.84 -14.87
N ARG A 93 13.30 -5.23 -16.06
CA ARG A 93 13.97 -5.88 -17.20
C ARG A 93 15.41 -6.30 -16.89
N ARG A 94 16.19 -5.44 -16.22
CA ARG A 94 17.58 -5.73 -15.86
C ARG A 94 17.69 -6.81 -14.78
N LEU A 95 16.84 -6.74 -13.76
CA LEU A 95 16.77 -7.77 -12.73
C LEU A 95 16.41 -9.12 -13.34
N GLY A 96 15.43 -9.16 -14.26
CA GLY A 96 15.08 -10.36 -15.01
C GLY A 96 16.26 -10.93 -15.80
N LEU A 97 17.00 -10.08 -16.51
CA LEU A 97 18.19 -10.50 -17.27
C LEU A 97 19.28 -11.05 -16.35
N GLN A 98 19.58 -10.38 -15.23
CA GLN A 98 20.59 -10.87 -14.28
C GLN A 98 20.22 -12.21 -13.66
N VAL A 99 18.95 -12.42 -13.31
CA VAL A 99 18.47 -13.71 -12.82
C VAL A 99 18.65 -14.76 -13.90
N PHE A 100 18.29 -14.46 -15.15
CA PHE A 100 18.48 -15.37 -16.28
C PHE A 100 19.97 -15.73 -16.51
N GLU A 101 20.87 -14.76 -16.49
CA GLU A 101 22.32 -14.97 -16.61
C GLU A 101 22.92 -15.71 -15.41
N HIS A 102 22.41 -15.48 -14.20
CA HIS A 102 22.83 -16.21 -13.02
C HIS A 102 22.44 -17.67 -13.11
N LEU A 103 21.22 -17.95 -13.58
CA LEU A 103 20.73 -19.31 -13.79
C LEU A 103 21.56 -20.06 -14.83
N HIS A 104 21.99 -19.41 -15.91
CA HIS A 104 22.87 -20.03 -16.91
C HIS A 104 24.29 -20.33 -16.40
N ARG A 105 24.74 -19.67 -15.32
CA ARG A 105 26.06 -19.87 -14.72
C ARG A 105 26.10 -20.99 -13.69
N LEU A 106 24.94 -21.58 -13.36
CA LEU A 106 24.88 -22.70 -12.43
C LEU A 106 25.42 -23.97 -13.07
N ASP A 107 25.89 -24.89 -12.22
CA ASP A 107 26.57 -26.10 -12.69
C ASP A 107 25.61 -27.05 -13.42
N LEU A 108 26.17 -27.91 -14.27
CA LEU A 108 25.39 -28.90 -15.01
C LEU A 108 24.63 -29.84 -14.06
N GLY A 109 25.13 -30.11 -12.86
CA GLY A 109 24.42 -30.87 -11.83
C GLY A 109 23.16 -30.16 -11.33
N PHE A 110 23.22 -28.83 -11.13
CA PHE A 110 22.04 -28.01 -10.83
C PHE A 110 20.98 -28.09 -11.94
N HIS A 111 21.41 -28.08 -13.21
CA HIS A 111 20.51 -28.19 -14.36
C HIS A 111 19.95 -29.61 -14.60
N LEU A 112 20.72 -30.66 -14.34
CA LEU A 112 20.33 -32.06 -14.57
C LEU A 112 19.55 -32.68 -13.40
N SER A 113 19.77 -32.22 -12.16
CA SER A 113 19.11 -32.74 -10.94
C SER A 113 17.64 -32.32 -10.80
N ARG A 114 17.13 -31.43 -11.65
CA ARG A 114 15.79 -30.86 -11.49
C ARG A 114 14.90 -31.23 -12.66
N GLN A 115 13.87 -32.02 -12.38
CA GLN A 115 12.74 -32.31 -13.27
C GLN A 115 11.97 -31.00 -13.57
N THR A 116 12.46 -30.26 -14.57
CA THR A 116 11.80 -29.49 -15.65
C THR A 116 10.46 -28.74 -15.47
N GLY A 117 9.93 -28.54 -14.26
CA GLY A 117 8.75 -27.69 -14.05
C GLY A 117 8.79 -26.83 -12.79
N GLY A 118 9.18 -27.43 -11.66
CA GLY A 118 9.18 -26.75 -10.35
C GLY A 118 10.18 -25.60 -10.26
N LEU A 119 11.42 -25.80 -10.70
CA LEU A 119 12.46 -24.77 -10.64
C LEU A 119 12.12 -23.57 -11.53
N SER A 120 11.67 -23.80 -12.76
CA SER A 120 11.25 -22.72 -13.67
C SER A 120 10.11 -21.89 -13.06
N ARG A 121 9.14 -22.57 -12.42
CA ARG A 121 8.04 -21.93 -11.71
C ARG A 121 8.49 -21.15 -10.47
N ASP A 122 9.47 -21.67 -9.72
CA ASP A 122 10.02 -21.00 -8.55
C ASP A 122 10.85 -19.76 -8.93
N ILE A 123 11.58 -19.84 -10.06
CA ILE A 123 12.27 -18.69 -10.67
C ILE A 123 11.26 -17.64 -11.09
N GLU A 124 10.23 -18.03 -11.86
CA GLU A 124 9.18 -17.12 -12.34
C GLU A 124 8.46 -16.43 -11.18
N ARG A 125 8.15 -17.17 -10.11
CA ARG A 125 7.58 -16.63 -8.87
C ARG A 125 8.55 -15.68 -8.16
N GLY A 126 9.83 -16.05 -8.10
CA GLY A 126 10.88 -15.22 -7.51
C GLY A 126 11.08 -13.90 -8.25
N THR A 127 11.20 -13.93 -9.58
CA THR A 127 11.35 -12.73 -10.42
C THR A 127 10.11 -11.86 -10.39
N SER A 128 8.91 -12.47 -10.41
CA SER A 128 7.65 -11.74 -10.29
C SER A 128 7.48 -11.13 -8.90
N GLY A 129 7.88 -11.84 -7.84
CA GLY A 129 7.88 -11.34 -6.47
C GLY A 129 8.83 -10.15 -6.28
N ILE A 130 10.04 -10.22 -6.82
CA ILE A 130 11.00 -9.10 -6.79
C ILE A 130 10.43 -7.90 -7.56
N SER A 131 9.85 -8.14 -8.74
CA SER A 131 9.21 -7.10 -9.56
C SER A 131 8.06 -6.42 -8.82
N PHE A 132 7.22 -7.22 -8.15
CA PHE A 132 6.14 -6.72 -7.29
C PHE A 132 6.67 -5.87 -6.14
N LEU A 133 7.68 -6.34 -5.40
CA LEU A 133 8.27 -5.60 -4.29
C LEU A 133 8.89 -4.28 -4.77
N MET A 134 9.57 -4.29 -5.91
CA MET A 134 10.16 -3.08 -6.49
C MET A 134 9.08 -2.06 -6.87
N ARG A 135 8.02 -2.50 -7.55
CA ARG A 135 6.87 -1.64 -7.87
C ARG A 135 6.21 -1.12 -6.61
N PHE A 136 5.99 -1.96 -5.61
CA PHE A 136 5.38 -1.57 -4.35
C PHE A 136 6.23 -0.52 -3.61
N MET A 137 7.55 -0.69 -3.57
CA MET A 137 8.46 0.27 -2.95
C MET A 137 8.47 1.63 -3.66
N VAL A 138 8.53 1.64 -4.99
CA VAL A 138 8.64 2.88 -5.79
C VAL A 138 7.32 3.65 -5.81
N PHE A 139 6.18 2.95 -5.91
CA PHE A 139 4.88 3.60 -6.10
C PHE A 139 4.07 3.78 -4.82
N ASN A 140 4.37 3.02 -3.75
CA ASN A 140 3.68 3.17 -2.47
C ASN A 140 4.64 3.70 -1.40
N ILE A 141 5.69 2.95 -1.05
CA ILE A 141 6.53 3.31 0.11
C ILE A 141 7.21 4.68 -0.06
N CYS A 142 7.90 4.92 -1.18
CA CYS A 142 8.65 6.15 -1.40
C CYS A 142 7.74 7.40 -1.44
N PRO A 143 6.63 7.42 -2.22
CA PRO A 143 5.68 8.53 -2.18
C PRO A 143 5.05 8.76 -0.83
N THR A 144 4.66 7.71 -0.11
CA THR A 144 4.04 7.82 1.22
C THR A 144 5.02 8.42 2.24
N LEU A 145 6.29 8.00 2.24
CA LEU A 145 7.29 8.57 3.16
C LEU A 145 7.54 10.06 2.88
N LEU A 146 7.62 10.43 1.61
CA LEU A 146 7.80 11.83 1.21
C LEU A 146 6.56 12.66 1.58
N GLU A 147 5.35 12.12 1.39
CA GLU A 147 4.10 12.75 1.79
C GLU A 147 4.03 12.97 3.30
N ILE A 148 4.38 11.98 4.11
CA ILE A 148 4.45 12.12 5.57
C ILE A 148 5.46 13.21 5.94
N ALA A 149 6.66 13.20 5.35
CA ALA A 149 7.68 14.21 5.63
C ALA A 149 7.22 15.64 5.27
N LEU A 150 6.52 15.80 4.13
CA LEU A 150 5.97 17.06 3.68
C LEU A 150 4.88 17.56 4.63
N VAL A 151 3.92 16.70 4.99
CA VAL A 151 2.83 17.03 5.91
C VAL A 151 3.37 17.42 7.29
N VAL A 152 4.28 16.63 7.84
CA VAL A 152 4.93 16.94 9.13
C VAL A 152 5.69 18.26 9.04
N GLY A 153 6.41 18.51 7.95
CA GLY A 153 7.13 19.77 7.71
C GLY A 153 6.20 20.99 7.69
N VAL A 154 5.09 20.92 6.95
CA VAL A 154 4.09 21.99 6.89
C VAL A 154 3.47 22.24 8.26
N LEU A 155 3.05 21.19 8.97
CA LEU A 155 2.45 21.32 10.30
C LEU A 155 3.42 21.94 11.31
N LEU A 156 4.69 21.52 11.30
CA LEU A 156 5.73 22.12 12.16
C LEU A 156 5.87 23.62 11.93
N THR A 157 5.86 24.05 10.67
CA THR A 157 6.05 25.47 10.32
C THR A 157 4.82 26.34 10.56
N GLN A 158 3.62 25.79 10.42
CA GLN A 158 2.39 26.58 10.35
C GLN A 158 1.51 26.46 11.60
N TYR A 159 1.50 25.31 12.25
CA TYR A 159 0.64 24.99 13.39
C TYR A 159 1.42 24.59 14.65
N GLY A 160 2.75 24.45 14.54
CA GLY A 160 3.63 24.17 15.66
C GLY A 160 3.89 22.70 15.95
N VAL A 161 4.68 22.46 16.99
CA VAL A 161 5.28 21.14 17.30
C VAL A 161 4.24 20.12 17.77
N SER A 162 3.18 20.56 18.44
CA SER A 162 2.13 19.69 19.00
C SER A 162 1.43 18.87 17.92
N PHE A 163 1.00 19.49 16.82
CA PHE A 163 0.36 18.80 15.69
C PHE A 163 1.28 17.79 15.01
N ALA A 164 2.53 18.20 14.76
CA ALA A 164 3.53 17.34 14.15
C ALA A 164 3.84 16.10 15.01
N LEU A 165 3.90 16.26 16.33
CA LEU A 165 4.09 15.14 17.26
C LEU A 165 2.92 14.15 17.22
N ILE A 166 1.68 14.62 17.17
CA ILE A 166 0.51 13.72 17.08
C ILE A 166 0.59 12.87 15.81
N ILE A 167 0.91 13.48 14.65
CA ILE A 167 1.08 12.73 13.40
C ILE A 167 2.25 11.77 13.47
N LEU A 168 3.43 12.21 13.92
CA LEU A 168 4.60 11.33 14.00
C LEU A 168 4.35 10.13 14.92
N CYS A 169 3.79 10.36 16.11
CA CYS A 169 3.44 9.30 17.04
C CYS A 169 2.39 8.34 16.44
N SER A 170 1.37 8.86 15.76
CA SER A 170 0.35 8.01 15.14
C SER A 170 0.90 7.17 13.98
N VAL A 171 1.79 7.73 13.14
CA VAL A 171 2.47 6.99 12.08
C VAL A 171 3.36 5.90 12.67
N ILE A 172 4.15 6.20 13.70
CA ILE A 172 5.02 5.20 14.36
C ILE A 172 4.17 4.09 14.97
N ALA A 173 3.10 4.44 15.70
CA ALA A 173 2.19 3.47 16.30
C ALA A 173 1.50 2.61 15.22
N TYR A 174 1.05 3.22 14.13
CA TYR A 174 0.43 2.54 12.99
C TYR A 174 1.39 1.54 12.36
N VAL A 175 2.62 1.95 12.05
CA VAL A 175 3.63 1.07 11.42
C VAL A 175 4.01 -0.07 12.36
N TRP A 176 4.27 0.22 13.64
CA TRP A 176 4.62 -0.78 14.63
C TRP A 176 3.50 -1.81 14.82
N PHE A 177 2.26 -1.34 15.02
CA PHE A 177 1.08 -2.21 15.14
C PHE A 177 0.88 -3.04 13.87
N SER A 178 0.98 -2.43 12.70
CA SER A 178 0.79 -3.11 11.41
C SER A 178 1.82 -4.22 11.21
N MET A 179 3.10 -3.99 11.52
CA MET A 179 4.12 -5.03 11.45
C MET A 179 3.82 -6.17 12.42
N LYS A 180 3.52 -5.87 13.69
CA LYS A 180 3.26 -6.90 14.70
C LYS A 180 2.02 -7.72 14.39
N ALA A 181 0.95 -7.06 13.94
CA ALA A 181 -0.28 -7.70 13.51
C ALA A 181 -0.08 -8.54 12.25
N THR A 182 0.74 -8.09 11.31
CA THR A 182 1.08 -8.85 10.08
C THR A 182 1.86 -10.13 10.42
N ASP A 183 2.88 -10.03 11.27
CA ASP A 183 3.66 -11.20 11.71
C ASP A 183 2.77 -12.24 12.40
N TRP A 184 1.91 -11.79 13.31
CA TRP A 184 0.92 -12.66 13.97
C TRP A 184 -0.10 -13.25 12.97
N ARG A 185 -0.58 -12.47 12.01
CA ARG A 185 -1.57 -12.89 11.01
C ARG A 185 -1.01 -13.91 10.02
N THR A 186 0.29 -13.89 9.76
CA THR A 186 0.95 -14.77 8.78
C THR A 186 0.67 -16.25 9.05
N GLU A 187 0.60 -16.65 10.32
CA GLU A 187 0.29 -18.02 10.71
C GLU A 187 -1.15 -18.44 10.32
N TYR A 188 -2.15 -17.57 10.51
CA TYR A 188 -3.52 -17.86 10.07
C TYR A 188 -3.66 -17.91 8.54
N VAL A 189 -2.91 -17.05 7.84
CA VAL A 189 -2.84 -17.09 6.38
C VAL A 189 -2.25 -18.41 5.90
N ARG A 190 -1.21 -18.91 6.58
CA ARG A 190 -0.63 -20.22 6.27
C ARG A 190 -1.63 -21.35 6.54
N GLN A 191 -2.33 -21.33 7.66
CA GLN A 191 -3.34 -22.35 8.01
C GLN A 191 -4.48 -22.42 6.99
N VAL A 192 -5.05 -21.27 6.58
CA VAL A 192 -6.12 -21.28 5.57
C VAL A 192 -5.61 -21.75 4.21
N ASN A 193 -4.40 -21.38 3.80
CA ASN A 193 -3.82 -21.84 2.53
C ASN A 193 -3.56 -23.35 2.54
N GLN A 194 -3.10 -23.91 3.67
CA GLN A 194 -2.91 -25.34 3.83
C GLN A 194 -4.24 -26.09 3.74
N ALA A 195 -5.27 -25.62 4.45
CA ALA A 195 -6.60 -26.22 4.45
C ALA A 195 -7.27 -26.12 3.06
N ASP A 196 -7.07 -25.01 2.35
CA ASP A 196 -7.57 -24.81 0.99
C ASP A 196 -6.91 -25.80 0.01
N SER A 197 -5.59 -25.96 0.12
CA SER A 197 -4.86 -26.93 -0.68
C SER A 197 -5.28 -28.37 -0.40
N SER A 198 -5.48 -28.77 0.87
CA SER A 198 -5.89 -30.14 1.20
C SER A 198 -7.30 -30.45 0.73
N THR A 199 -8.25 -29.52 0.92
CA THR A 199 -9.64 -29.66 0.46
C THR A 199 -9.70 -29.77 -1.06
N ASN A 200 -9.00 -28.89 -1.79
CA ASN A 200 -8.98 -28.92 -3.25
C ASN A 200 -8.31 -30.19 -3.80
N THR A 201 -7.21 -30.62 -3.18
CA THR A 201 -6.54 -31.87 -3.56
C THR A 201 -7.45 -33.07 -3.38
N ARG A 202 -8.21 -33.14 -2.27
CA ARG A 202 -9.14 -34.24 -2.00
C ARG A 202 -10.29 -34.30 -3.01
N ALA A 203 -10.86 -33.15 -3.36
CA ALA A 203 -11.92 -33.08 -4.36
C ALA A 203 -11.43 -33.60 -5.72
N ILE A 204 -10.24 -33.17 -6.15
CA ILE A 204 -9.64 -33.61 -7.41
C ILE A 204 -9.36 -35.11 -7.38
N ASP A 205 -8.78 -35.64 -6.29
CA ASP A 205 -8.45 -37.06 -6.16
C ASP A 205 -9.70 -37.95 -6.21
N SER A 206 -10.78 -37.56 -5.54
CA SER A 206 -12.06 -38.28 -5.58
C SER A 206 -12.68 -38.29 -6.99
N LEU A 207 -12.62 -37.16 -7.70
CA LEU A 207 -13.14 -37.06 -9.07
C LEU A 207 -12.28 -37.80 -10.11
N LEU A 208 -10.97 -37.84 -9.92
CA LEU A 208 -10.07 -38.65 -10.77
C LEU A 208 -10.30 -40.15 -10.55
N ASN A 209 -10.56 -40.56 -9.31
CA ASN A 209 -10.86 -41.96 -8.96
C ASN A 209 -12.37 -42.26 -8.92
N TYR A 210 -13.17 -41.53 -9.71
CA TYR A 210 -14.63 -41.62 -9.69
C TYR A 210 -15.15 -43.04 -9.94
N GLU A 211 -14.51 -43.78 -10.84
CA GLU A 211 -14.87 -45.17 -11.15
C GLU A 211 -14.82 -46.04 -9.90
N THR A 212 -13.72 -45.97 -9.14
CA THR A 212 -13.56 -46.72 -7.88
C THR A 212 -14.65 -46.35 -6.87
N VAL A 213 -14.96 -45.06 -6.73
CA VAL A 213 -16.03 -44.61 -5.80
C VAL A 213 -17.37 -45.21 -6.21
N LYS A 214 -17.68 -45.26 -7.51
CA LYS A 214 -18.91 -45.87 -8.05
C LYS A 214 -18.94 -47.38 -7.92
N TYR A 215 -17.83 -48.08 -8.19
CA TYR A 215 -17.76 -49.54 -8.06
C TYR A 215 -18.05 -50.02 -6.65
N PHE A 216 -17.63 -49.26 -5.63
CA PHE A 216 -17.87 -49.58 -4.22
C PHE A 216 -19.09 -48.88 -3.62
N ASN A 217 -19.83 -48.09 -4.41
CA ASN A 217 -21.02 -47.35 -3.96
C ASN A 217 -20.75 -46.48 -2.70
N ASN A 218 -19.57 -45.85 -2.67
CA ASN A 218 -18.98 -45.14 -1.53
C ASN A 218 -19.14 -43.60 -1.62
N GLU A 219 -20.05 -43.09 -2.43
CA GLU A 219 -20.22 -41.65 -2.66
C GLU A 219 -20.49 -40.87 -1.37
N GLN A 220 -21.35 -41.42 -0.50
CA GLN A 220 -21.68 -40.77 0.77
C GLN A 220 -20.47 -40.72 1.71
N TYR A 221 -19.61 -41.75 1.66
CA TYR A 221 -18.39 -41.80 2.46
C TYR A 221 -17.42 -40.70 2.02
N GLU A 222 -17.16 -40.58 0.71
CA GLU A 222 -16.31 -39.51 0.17
C GLU A 222 -16.91 -38.12 0.41
N ALA A 223 -18.23 -37.97 0.29
CA ALA A 223 -18.92 -36.72 0.60
C ALA A 223 -18.74 -36.30 2.08
N ASN A 224 -18.92 -37.23 3.02
CA ASN A 224 -18.73 -36.96 4.45
C ASN A 224 -17.28 -36.61 4.79
N LEU A 225 -16.31 -37.28 4.14
CA LEU A 225 -14.90 -36.99 4.34
C LEU A 225 -14.51 -35.63 3.74
N TYR A 226 -15.08 -35.27 2.58
CA TYR A 226 -14.92 -33.95 1.99
C TYR A 226 -15.53 -32.85 2.87
N ASP A 227 -16.72 -33.09 3.43
CA ASP A 227 -17.38 -32.19 4.38
C ASP A 227 -16.53 -31.94 5.64
N SER A 228 -15.88 -32.99 6.18
CA SER A 228 -14.94 -32.84 7.29
C SER A 228 -13.75 -31.93 6.95
N ASN A 229 -13.20 -32.03 5.74
CA ASN A 229 -12.14 -31.14 5.27
C ASN A 229 -12.65 -29.70 5.06
N LEU A 230 -13.87 -29.55 4.54
CA LEU A 230 -14.53 -28.25 4.41
C LEU A 230 -14.76 -27.59 5.77
N ALA A 231 -15.15 -28.33 6.81
CA ALA A 231 -15.31 -27.81 8.17
C ALA A 231 -13.98 -27.28 8.76
N GLN A 232 -12.88 -27.98 8.51
CA GLN A 232 -11.54 -27.51 8.90
C GLN A 232 -11.15 -26.23 8.14
N TRP A 233 -11.39 -26.21 6.82
CA TRP A 233 -11.18 -25.03 5.98
C TRP A 233 -12.04 -23.85 6.44
N GLU A 234 -13.30 -24.07 6.77
CA GLU A 234 -14.23 -23.03 7.25
C GLU A 234 -13.69 -22.41 8.55
N THR A 235 -13.24 -23.25 9.48
CA THR A 235 -12.66 -22.81 10.76
C THR A 235 -11.38 -22.00 10.55
N ALA A 236 -10.47 -22.47 9.69
CA ALA A 236 -9.24 -21.76 9.36
C ALA A 236 -9.54 -20.41 8.68
N ARG A 237 -10.50 -20.39 7.75
CA ARG A 237 -10.92 -19.19 7.04
C ARG A 237 -11.59 -18.17 7.96
N ARG A 238 -12.38 -18.62 8.93
CA ARG A 238 -12.96 -17.77 9.98
C ARG A 238 -11.88 -17.10 10.82
N LYS A 239 -10.87 -17.86 11.29
CA LYS A 239 -9.72 -17.31 12.03
C LYS A 239 -8.91 -16.31 11.20
N ASN A 240 -8.67 -16.59 9.91
CA ASN A 240 -8.01 -15.65 9.00
C ASN A 240 -8.82 -14.35 8.80
N ARG A 241 -10.16 -14.44 8.77
CA ARG A 241 -11.01 -13.25 8.67
C ARG A 241 -11.03 -12.45 9.98
N LEU A 242 -11.08 -13.10 11.13
CA LEU A 242 -11.02 -12.43 12.44
C LEU A 242 -9.67 -11.74 12.68
N SER A 243 -8.56 -12.36 12.27
CA SER A 243 -7.25 -11.70 12.36
C SER A 243 -7.14 -10.48 11.43
N LEU A 244 -7.75 -10.52 10.24
CA LEU A 244 -7.84 -9.35 9.37
C LEU A 244 -8.71 -8.24 9.97
N PHE A 245 -9.83 -8.61 10.59
CA PHE A 245 -10.67 -7.66 11.34
C PHE A 245 -9.90 -6.99 12.48
N ALA A 246 -9.14 -7.75 13.27
CA ALA A 246 -8.31 -7.20 14.34
C ALA A 246 -7.25 -6.22 13.81
N LEU A 247 -6.62 -6.54 12.68
CA LEU A 247 -5.65 -5.65 12.01
C LEU A 247 -6.33 -4.35 11.55
N ASN A 248 -7.40 -4.45 10.78
CA ASN A 248 -8.11 -3.27 10.25
C ASN A 248 -8.71 -2.42 11.39
N GLY A 249 -9.28 -3.08 12.40
CA GLY A 249 -9.86 -2.42 13.57
C GLY A 249 -8.82 -1.68 14.41
N GLY A 250 -7.67 -2.29 14.67
CA GLY A 250 -6.58 -1.63 15.39
C GLY A 250 -5.97 -0.47 14.61
N GLN A 251 -5.81 -0.61 13.29
CA GLN A 251 -5.38 0.50 12.42
C GLN A 251 -6.39 1.66 12.42
N ALA A 252 -7.68 1.36 12.29
CA ALA A 252 -8.75 2.35 12.33
C ALA A 252 -8.80 3.07 13.69
N PHE A 253 -8.59 2.34 14.79
CA PHE A 253 -8.54 2.92 16.13
C PHE A 253 -7.36 3.89 16.30
N ILE A 254 -6.17 3.56 15.79
CA ILE A 254 -5.00 4.46 15.82
C ILE A 254 -5.29 5.74 15.02
N ILE A 255 -5.86 5.61 13.82
CA ILE A 255 -6.19 6.77 12.98
C ILE A 255 -7.28 7.63 13.64
N ALA A 256 -8.34 7.02 14.16
CA ALA A 256 -9.45 7.73 14.79
C ALA A 256 -9.00 8.48 16.05
N THR A 257 -8.15 7.88 16.88
CA THR A 257 -7.60 8.56 18.07
C THR A 257 -6.70 9.71 17.66
N ALA A 258 -5.80 9.52 16.67
CA ALA A 258 -4.95 10.60 16.17
C ALA A 258 -5.74 11.78 15.57
N MET A 259 -6.74 11.49 14.71
CA MET A 259 -7.63 12.52 14.16
C MET A 259 -8.39 13.25 15.25
N THR A 260 -8.97 12.52 16.22
CA THR A 260 -9.74 13.12 17.31
C THR A 260 -8.86 14.01 18.18
N SER A 261 -7.64 13.57 18.51
CA SER A 261 -6.68 14.39 19.25
C SER A 261 -6.26 15.64 18.49
N MET A 262 -6.04 15.56 17.17
CA MET A 262 -5.74 16.74 16.34
C MET A 262 -6.92 17.72 16.30
N LEU A 263 -8.14 17.22 16.08
CA LEU A 263 -9.35 18.06 16.05
C LEU A 263 -9.60 18.73 17.41
N LEU A 264 -9.38 18.01 18.52
CA LEU A 264 -9.52 18.57 19.86
C LEU A 264 -8.51 19.70 20.09
N LEU A 265 -7.24 19.48 19.70
CA LEU A 265 -6.20 20.49 19.84
C LEU A 265 -6.47 21.72 18.96
N ALA A 266 -6.90 21.50 17.71
CA ALA A 266 -7.31 22.59 16.82
C ALA A 266 -8.51 23.37 17.37
N ALA A 267 -9.51 22.70 17.95
CA ALA A 267 -10.67 23.36 18.55
C ALA A 267 -10.28 24.25 19.75
N LEU A 268 -9.32 23.79 20.56
CA LEU A 268 -8.79 24.58 21.68
C LEU A 268 -8.02 25.81 21.18
N GLU A 269 -7.14 25.65 20.18
CA GLU A 269 -6.38 26.78 19.62
C GLU A 269 -7.25 27.81 18.90
N VAL A 270 -8.34 27.39 18.26
CA VAL A 270 -9.36 28.31 17.71
C VAL A 270 -10.09 29.05 18.83
N GLY A 271 -10.44 28.36 19.92
CA GLY A 271 -11.09 28.97 21.09
C GLY A 271 -10.20 30.00 21.81
N GLU A 272 -8.89 29.80 21.79
CA GLU A 272 -7.89 30.74 22.33
C GLU A 272 -7.50 31.86 21.36
N GLY A 273 -7.96 31.81 20.10
CA GLY A 273 -7.66 32.79 19.06
C GLY A 273 -6.29 32.64 18.39
N ASN A 274 -5.60 31.51 18.63
CA ASN A 274 -4.29 31.21 18.04
C ASN A 274 -4.40 30.63 16.61
N MET A 275 -5.56 30.09 16.23
CA MET A 275 -5.86 29.55 14.89
C MET A 275 -7.19 30.11 14.35
N THR A 276 -7.32 30.23 13.01
CA THR A 276 -8.59 30.64 12.40
C THR A 276 -9.53 29.44 12.18
N ILE A 277 -10.83 29.69 12.00
CA ILE A 277 -11.80 28.64 11.61
C ILE A 277 -11.37 27.96 10.30
N GLY A 278 -10.78 28.72 9.39
CA GLY A 278 -10.24 28.18 8.16
C GLY A 278 -9.00 27.28 8.34
N ASP A 279 -8.26 27.39 9.46
CA ASP A 279 -7.19 26.44 9.81
C ASP A 279 -7.71 25.13 10.42
N PHE A 280 -8.95 25.15 10.90
CA PHE A 280 -9.63 23.98 11.45
C PHE A 280 -10.22 23.06 10.36
N VAL A 281 -10.51 23.59 9.16
CA VAL A 281 -11.09 22.89 8.00
C VAL A 281 -10.00 22.29 7.11
#